data_AF-A0A969WAZ4-F1
#
_entry.id   AF-A0A969WAZ4-F1
#
_cell.length_a   1.000
_cell.length_b   1.000
_cell.length_c   1.000
_cell.angle_alpha   90.00
_cell.angle_beta   90.00
_cell.angle_gamma   90.00
#
_symmetry.space_group_name_H-M   'P 1'
#
loop_
_entity.id
_entity.type
_entity.pdbx_description
1 polymer ?
#
loop_
_entity_poly.entity_id
_entity_poly.type
_entity_poly.pdbx_seq_one_letter_code
_entity_poly.pdbx_strand_id
1 'polypeptide(L)'
;MQRGIFRDPQMVEMLRDGPHDPNLVRSWMRDYGLFQGITNPDRTAIVARFMRFAAAHQRVGDITEDDIRRLYTELLTALHQTVRRSWVSAASKLLWCLYPSTVVIYDAFVHRALAVMQCIDDELAGFPRIGASPSIDGEGDIEAAVGHYMNYHAMVRRLQTLHSKLLQDLRTRHCEAYPYDVRIIDKLLWMIGNFREAY
;
A
#
# COMPACT_ATOMS: atom_id res chain seq x y z
N MET A 1 10.06 7.25 11.75
CA MET A 1 10.27 5.90 11.16
C MET A 1 8.91 5.24 10.88
N GLN A 2 8.65 4.73 9.66
CA GLN A 2 7.45 3.90 9.39
C GLN A 2 7.47 2.70 10.34
N ARG A 3 6.62 2.74 11.37
CA ARG A 3 6.54 1.73 12.43
C ARG A 3 6.12 0.41 11.77
N GLY A 4 6.93 -0.65 11.93
CA GLY A 4 6.54 -2.01 11.53
C GLY A 4 7.23 -2.62 10.30
N ILE A 5 8.09 -1.91 9.56
CA ILE A 5 8.76 -2.45 8.34
C ILE A 5 9.52 -3.77 8.61
N PHE A 6 10.04 -3.94 9.82
CA PHE A 6 10.78 -5.15 10.23
C PHE A 6 9.92 -6.42 10.27
N ARG A 7 8.59 -6.28 10.35
CA ARG A 7 7.65 -7.41 10.35
C ARG A 7 7.05 -7.67 8.97
N ASP A 8 7.36 -6.86 7.97
CA ASP A 8 6.85 -7.04 6.62
C ASP A 8 7.28 -8.40 6.02
N PRO A 9 8.55 -8.85 6.12
CA PRO A 9 8.93 -10.17 5.61
C PRO A 9 8.14 -11.30 6.27
N GLN A 10 7.95 -11.23 7.60
CA GLN A 10 7.19 -12.23 8.34
C GLN A 10 5.72 -12.30 7.91
N MET A 11 5.09 -11.15 7.64
CA MET A 11 3.72 -11.10 7.12
C MET A 11 3.62 -11.69 5.72
N VAL A 12 4.54 -11.31 4.82
CA VAL A 12 4.56 -11.80 3.44
C VAL A 12 4.79 -13.32 3.43
N GLU A 13 5.76 -13.82 4.19
CA GLU A 13 6.05 -15.25 4.29
C GLU A 13 4.86 -16.03 4.87
N MET A 14 4.24 -15.52 5.93
CA MET A 14 3.07 -16.16 6.56
C MET A 14 1.88 -16.23 5.59
N LEU A 15 1.60 -15.17 4.83
CA LEU A 15 0.51 -15.16 3.86
C LEU A 15 0.83 -15.95 2.57
N ARG A 16 2.11 -16.18 2.27
CA ARG A 16 2.53 -16.93 1.08
C ARG A 16 2.55 -18.43 1.32
N ASP A 17 3.16 -18.87 2.41
CA ASP A 17 3.54 -20.28 2.62
C ASP A 17 3.13 -20.83 4.00
N GLY A 18 2.65 -19.99 4.91
CA GLY A 18 2.48 -20.33 6.32
C GLY A 18 1.03 -20.62 6.76
N PRO A 19 0.85 -21.22 7.95
CA PRO A 19 -0.44 -21.23 8.61
C PRO A 19 -0.81 -19.78 8.94
N HIS A 20 -1.93 -19.35 8.38
CA HIS A 20 -2.55 -18.06 8.58
C HIS A 20 -2.72 -17.74 10.08
N ASP A 21 -1.91 -16.81 10.61
CA ASP A 21 -1.90 -16.40 12.03
C ASP A 21 -2.58 -15.03 12.24
N PRO A 22 -3.81 -15.00 12.79
CA PRO A 22 -4.52 -13.75 13.08
C PRO A 22 -3.81 -12.85 14.10
N ASN A 23 -2.99 -13.40 15.00
CA ASN A 23 -2.27 -12.61 16.00
C ASN A 23 -1.13 -11.81 15.36
N LEU A 24 -0.40 -12.43 14.43
CA LEU A 24 0.61 -11.74 13.64
C LEU A 24 -0.01 -10.58 12.84
N VAL A 25 -1.10 -10.83 12.12
CA VAL A 25 -1.84 -9.79 11.39
C VAL A 25 -2.26 -8.66 12.33
N ARG A 26 -2.87 -9.00 13.47
CA ARG A 26 -3.30 -8.00 14.46
C ARG A 26 -2.13 -7.17 14.96
N SER A 27 -1.00 -7.80 15.26
CA SER A 27 0.20 -7.08 15.72
C SER A 27 0.74 -6.17 14.63
N TRP A 28 0.83 -6.65 13.39
CA TRP A 28 1.33 -5.87 12.26
C TRP A 28 0.44 -4.66 11.95
N MET A 29 -0.89 -4.85 11.90
CA MET A 29 -1.85 -3.75 11.68
C MET A 29 -1.78 -2.70 12.79
N ARG A 30 -1.51 -3.12 14.04
CA ARG A 30 -1.29 -2.21 15.16
C ARG A 30 0.00 -1.41 14.99
N ASP A 31 1.10 -2.06 14.61
CA ASP A 31 2.40 -1.41 14.45
C ASP A 31 2.35 -0.33 13.35
N TYR A 32 1.61 -0.59 12.26
CA TYR A 32 1.30 0.38 11.21
C TYR A 32 0.27 1.45 11.58
N GLY A 33 -0.28 1.41 12.80
CA GLY A 33 -1.27 2.39 13.27
C GLY A 33 -2.67 2.25 12.64
N LEU A 34 -2.97 1.14 11.97
CA LEU A 34 -4.23 0.95 11.24
C LEU A 34 -5.46 0.88 12.16
N PHE A 35 -5.25 0.58 13.44
CA PHE A 35 -6.31 0.48 14.45
C PHE A 35 -6.54 1.75 15.28
N GLN A 36 -5.95 2.89 14.90
CA GLN A 36 -6.19 4.14 15.60
C GLN A 36 -7.69 4.50 15.59
N GLY A 37 -8.27 4.71 16.78
CA GLY A 37 -9.69 5.00 16.95
C GLY A 37 -10.64 3.79 16.80
N ILE A 38 -10.12 2.57 16.66
CA ILE A 38 -10.93 1.35 16.46
C ILE A 38 -11.04 0.56 17.76
N THR A 39 -12.24 0.07 18.09
CA THR A 39 -12.50 -0.72 19.30
C THR A 39 -11.90 -2.14 19.20
N ASN A 40 -11.67 -2.82 20.34
CA ASN A 40 -11.12 -4.17 20.30
C ASN A 40 -12.00 -5.21 19.55
N PRO A 41 -13.34 -5.21 19.70
CA PRO A 41 -14.21 -6.06 18.88
C PRO A 41 -14.06 -5.78 17.38
N ASP A 42 -14.05 -4.51 16.98
CA ASP A 42 -13.88 -4.11 15.59
C ASP A 42 -12.52 -4.51 15.02
N ARG A 43 -11.45 -4.40 15.81
CA ARG A 43 -10.12 -4.88 15.43
C ARG A 43 -10.15 -6.36 15.09
N THR A 44 -10.80 -7.18 15.93
CA THR A 44 -10.95 -8.62 15.69
C THR A 44 -11.76 -8.89 14.42
N ALA A 45 -12.85 -8.16 14.18
CA ALA A 45 -13.68 -8.31 12.99
C ALA A 45 -12.91 -7.94 11.70
N ILE A 46 -12.13 -6.85 11.73
CA ILE A 46 -11.29 -6.41 10.61
C ILE A 46 -10.20 -7.43 10.30
N VAL A 47 -9.51 -7.96 11.31
CA VAL A 47 -8.52 -9.03 11.13
C VAL A 47 -9.18 -10.25 10.49
N ALA A 48 -10.29 -10.73 11.05
CA ALA A 48 -11.01 -11.87 10.49
C ALA A 48 -11.47 -11.63 9.04
N ARG A 49 -11.90 -10.40 8.72
CA ARG A 49 -12.27 -10.02 7.35
C ARG A 49 -11.09 -10.10 6.39
N PHE A 50 -9.94 -9.52 6.76
CA PHE A 50 -8.73 -9.60 5.95
C PHE A 50 -8.24 -11.04 5.78
N MET A 51 -8.27 -11.86 6.84
CA MET A 51 -7.84 -13.26 6.76
C MET A 51 -8.68 -14.08 5.77
N ARG A 52 -10.00 -13.85 5.74
CA ARG A 52 -10.88 -14.48 4.73
C ARG A 52 -10.56 -14.00 3.33
N PHE A 53 -10.30 -12.70 3.15
CA PHE A 53 -9.90 -12.15 1.87
C PHE A 53 -8.57 -12.75 1.38
N ALA A 54 -7.55 -12.78 2.24
CA ALA A 54 -6.24 -13.36 1.93
C ALA A 54 -6.35 -14.84 1.52
N ALA A 55 -7.12 -15.64 2.26
CA ALA A 55 -7.35 -17.05 1.94
C ALA A 55 -8.04 -17.27 0.58
N ALA A 56 -8.88 -16.33 0.14
CA ALA A 56 -9.59 -16.43 -1.15
C ALA A 56 -8.73 -16.03 -2.35
N HIS A 57 -7.70 -15.19 -2.15
CA HIS A 57 -6.92 -14.57 -3.23
C HIS A 57 -5.44 -14.91 -3.21
N GLN A 58 -5.01 -15.84 -2.35
CA GLN A 58 -3.61 -16.29 -2.30
C GLN A 58 -3.17 -16.82 -3.67
N ARG A 59 -2.22 -16.12 -4.29
CA ARG A 59 -1.60 -16.51 -5.57
C ARG A 59 -0.12 -16.21 -5.52
N VAL A 60 0.66 -17.05 -6.20
CA VAL A 60 2.09 -16.83 -6.44
C VAL A 60 2.22 -16.20 -7.83
N GLY A 61 2.60 -14.92 -7.89
CA GLY A 61 2.91 -14.25 -9.16
C GLY A 61 2.50 -12.78 -9.22
N ASP A 62 2.88 -12.14 -10.32
CA ASP A 62 2.48 -10.78 -10.63
C ASP A 62 1.00 -10.71 -11.00
N ILE A 63 0.35 -9.62 -10.58
CA ILE A 63 -1.05 -9.32 -10.90
C ILE A 63 -1.13 -8.15 -11.87
N THR A 64 -2.16 -8.14 -12.71
CA THR A 64 -2.40 -7.06 -13.68
C THR A 64 -2.94 -5.80 -13.00
N GLU A 65 -2.94 -4.66 -13.69
CA GLU A 65 -3.57 -3.44 -13.18
C GLU A 65 -5.08 -3.63 -12.90
N ASP A 66 -5.77 -4.38 -13.76
CA ASP A 66 -7.18 -4.73 -13.58
C ASP A 66 -7.40 -5.62 -12.34
N ASP A 67 -6.49 -6.55 -12.08
CA ASP A 67 -6.51 -7.34 -10.85
C ASP A 67 -6.31 -6.47 -9.62
N ILE A 68 -5.35 -5.53 -9.66
CA ILE A 68 -5.11 -4.59 -8.56
C ILE A 68 -6.36 -3.77 -8.28
N ARG A 69 -6.99 -3.21 -9.32
CA ARG A 69 -8.25 -2.46 -9.19
C ARG A 69 -9.32 -3.32 -8.53
N ARG A 70 -9.58 -4.52 -9.06
CA ARG A 70 -10.60 -5.43 -8.54
C ARG A 70 -10.36 -5.82 -7.08
N LEU A 71 -9.14 -6.27 -6.76
CA LEU A 71 -8.76 -6.72 -5.43
C LEU A 71 -8.78 -5.57 -4.42
N TYR A 72 -8.34 -4.39 -4.83
CA TYR A 72 -8.39 -3.19 -4.00
C TYR A 72 -9.83 -2.77 -3.72
N THR A 73 -10.71 -2.73 -4.74
CA THR A 73 -12.14 -2.46 -4.57
C THR A 73 -12.77 -3.45 -3.61
N GLU A 74 -12.55 -4.75 -3.80
CA GLU A 74 -13.11 -5.80 -2.96
C GLU A 74 -12.67 -5.65 -1.49
N LEU A 75 -11.36 -5.48 -1.26
CA LEU A 75 -10.82 -5.33 0.09
C LEU A 75 -11.28 -4.03 0.76
N LEU A 76 -11.21 -2.91 0.05
CA LEU A 76 -11.66 -1.60 0.56
C LEU A 76 -13.14 -1.65 0.96
N THR A 77 -13.99 -2.22 0.10
CA THR A 77 -15.42 -2.41 0.37
C THR A 77 -15.64 -3.28 1.60
N ALA A 78 -14.97 -4.44 1.66
CA ALA A 78 -15.11 -5.37 2.77
C ALA A 78 -14.69 -4.76 4.13
N LEU A 79 -13.63 -3.95 4.14
CA LEU A 79 -13.18 -3.25 5.34
C LEU A 79 -14.16 -2.14 5.74
N HIS A 80 -14.63 -1.34 4.77
CA HIS A 80 -15.58 -0.25 5.02
C HIS A 80 -16.93 -0.77 5.55
N GLN A 81 -17.43 -1.89 5.02
CA GLN A 81 -18.63 -2.56 5.52
C GLN A 81 -18.46 -3.12 6.93
N THR A 82 -17.23 -3.47 7.32
CA THR A 82 -16.95 -3.98 8.67
C THR A 82 -16.85 -2.83 9.68
N VAL A 83 -16.18 -1.74 9.32
CA VAL A 83 -16.14 -0.50 10.11
C VAL A 83 -16.14 0.69 9.16
N ARG A 84 -17.15 1.55 9.27
CA ARG A 84 -17.30 2.74 8.41
C ARG A 84 -16.21 3.76 8.68
N ARG A 85 -15.20 3.79 7.81
CA ARG A 85 -14.16 4.82 7.71
C ARG A 85 -13.45 4.70 6.36
N SER A 86 -12.63 5.69 6.04
CA SER A 86 -11.67 5.57 4.94
C SER A 86 -10.58 4.57 5.31
N TRP A 87 -10.58 3.43 4.62
CA TRP A 87 -9.56 2.37 4.74
C TRP A 87 -8.55 2.40 3.59
N VAL A 88 -8.47 3.50 2.82
CA VAL A 88 -7.64 3.63 1.60
C VAL A 88 -6.18 3.19 1.84
N SER A 89 -5.53 3.77 2.86
CA SER A 89 -4.15 3.42 3.26
C SER A 89 -4.02 1.98 3.77
N ALA A 90 -5.04 1.48 4.47
CA ALA A 90 -4.98 0.13 5.05
C ALA A 90 -5.17 -0.95 3.97
N ALA A 91 -6.12 -0.75 3.06
CA ALA A 91 -6.39 -1.64 1.95
C ALA A 91 -5.13 -1.82 1.09
N SER A 92 -4.40 -0.74 0.77
CA SER A 92 -3.16 -0.84 -0.03
C SER A 92 -2.06 -1.57 0.72
N LYS A 93 -1.94 -1.34 2.04
CA LYS A 93 -0.93 -1.98 2.89
C LYS A 93 -1.18 -3.49 3.04
N LEU A 94 -2.43 -3.86 3.28
CA LEU A 94 -2.84 -5.25 3.37
C LEU A 94 -2.73 -5.99 2.03
N LEU A 95 -3.08 -5.31 0.93
CA LEU A 95 -2.93 -5.87 -0.41
C LEU A 95 -1.45 -6.00 -0.82
N TRP A 96 -0.59 -5.08 -0.38
CA TRP A 96 0.86 -5.18 -0.55
C TRP A 96 1.44 -6.44 0.10
N CYS A 97 0.94 -6.83 1.29
CA CYS A 97 1.39 -8.07 1.93
C CYS A 97 1.12 -9.33 1.09
N LEU A 98 0.12 -9.29 0.21
CA LEU A 98 -0.19 -10.39 -0.72
C LEU A 98 0.63 -10.30 -2.02
N TYR A 99 0.91 -9.09 -2.50
CA TYR A 99 1.58 -8.85 -3.79
C TYR A 99 2.69 -7.79 -3.68
N PRO A 100 3.77 -8.07 -2.92
CA PRO A 100 4.73 -7.04 -2.50
C PRO A 100 5.60 -6.49 -3.65
N SER A 101 5.68 -7.20 -4.78
CA SER A 101 6.43 -6.78 -5.97
C SER A 101 5.67 -5.82 -6.89
N THR A 102 4.34 -5.80 -6.78
CA THR A 102 3.46 -5.16 -7.78
C THR A 102 2.60 -4.05 -7.17
N VAL A 103 2.11 -4.25 -5.95
CA VAL A 103 1.20 -3.31 -5.29
C VAL A 103 2.00 -2.18 -4.65
N VAL A 104 1.48 -0.97 -4.73
CA VAL A 104 2.07 0.24 -4.14
C VAL A 104 1.36 0.54 -2.83
N ILE A 105 2.10 0.93 -1.79
CA ILE A 105 1.47 1.35 -0.53
C ILE A 105 1.02 2.80 -0.64
N TYR A 106 -0.27 3.05 -0.44
CA TYR A 106 -0.78 4.41 -0.26
C TYR A 106 -0.32 4.98 1.09
N ASP A 107 0.29 6.17 1.05
CA ASP A 107 0.75 6.92 2.21
C ASP A 107 0.58 8.43 1.97
N ALA A 108 0.15 9.16 3.01
CA ALA A 108 -0.11 10.59 2.90
C ALA A 108 1.15 11.41 2.58
N PHE A 109 2.34 10.97 3.01
CA PHE A 109 3.59 11.66 2.69
C PHE A 109 4.01 11.41 1.25
N VAL A 110 3.88 10.17 0.76
CA VAL A 110 4.11 9.86 -0.65
C VAL A 110 3.14 10.63 -1.55
N HIS A 111 1.86 10.70 -1.18
CA HIS A 111 0.86 11.51 -1.89
C HIS A 111 1.28 12.97 -1.99
N ARG A 112 1.80 13.58 -0.91
CA ARG A 112 2.32 14.96 -0.93
C ARG A 112 3.54 15.10 -1.84
N ALA A 113 4.46 14.15 -1.80
CA ALA A 113 5.63 14.16 -2.67
C ALA A 113 5.21 14.12 -4.14
N LEU A 114 4.30 13.21 -4.51
CA LEU A 114 3.76 13.11 -5.86
C LEU A 114 3.03 14.38 -6.30
N ALA A 115 2.25 15.02 -5.41
CA ALA A 115 1.56 16.27 -5.73
C ALA A 115 2.51 17.42 -6.12
N VAL A 116 3.70 17.46 -5.51
CA VAL A 116 4.75 18.42 -5.86
C VAL A 116 5.52 17.97 -7.09
N MET A 117 5.95 16.71 -7.12
CA MET A 117 6.74 16.16 -8.23
C MET A 117 5.97 16.24 -9.56
N GLN A 118 4.66 16.02 -9.57
CA GLN A 118 3.83 16.15 -10.78
C GLN A 118 3.89 17.55 -11.42
N CYS A 119 4.29 18.59 -10.68
CA CYS A 119 4.45 19.94 -11.22
C CYS A 119 5.81 20.20 -11.87
N ILE A 120 6.82 19.36 -11.61
CA ILE A 120 8.22 19.60 -12.01
C ILE A 120 8.85 18.42 -12.75
N ASP A 121 8.16 17.28 -12.80
CA ASP A 121 8.60 16.05 -13.44
C ASP A 121 7.72 15.76 -14.66
N ASP A 122 8.32 15.82 -15.85
CA ASP A 122 7.64 15.65 -17.13
C ASP A 122 7.01 14.25 -17.27
N GLU A 123 7.58 13.23 -16.63
CA GLU A 123 7.08 11.86 -16.66
C GLU A 123 5.79 11.70 -15.85
N LEU A 124 5.59 12.56 -14.85
CA LEU A 124 4.37 12.61 -14.05
C LEU A 124 3.35 13.62 -14.59
N ALA A 125 3.79 14.64 -15.34
CA ALA A 125 2.93 15.70 -15.86
C ALA A 125 1.80 15.17 -16.77
N GLY A 126 2.02 14.04 -17.45
CA GLY A 126 1.03 13.40 -18.32
C GLY A 126 -0.10 12.66 -17.59
N PHE A 127 0.00 12.45 -16.27
CA PHE A 127 -1.04 11.78 -15.48
C PHE A 127 -2.16 12.75 -15.08
N PRO A 128 -3.39 12.27 -14.85
CA PRO A 128 -4.42 13.04 -14.16
C PRO A 128 -3.89 13.61 -12.84
N ARG A 129 -4.31 14.83 -12.46
CA ARG A 129 -3.87 15.43 -11.19
C ARG A 129 -4.20 14.51 -10.02
N ILE A 130 -3.21 14.28 -9.15
CA ILE A 130 -3.40 13.41 -7.97
C ILE A 130 -4.51 13.93 -7.04
N GLY A 131 -4.67 15.25 -6.96
CA GLY A 131 -5.77 15.90 -6.26
C GLY A 131 -5.67 15.80 -4.74
N ALA A 132 -6.82 15.84 -4.09
CA ALA A 132 -6.94 15.60 -2.65
C ALA A 132 -7.17 14.11 -2.37
N SER A 133 -6.71 13.65 -1.21
CA SER A 133 -7.02 12.30 -0.73
C SER A 133 -8.55 12.13 -0.62
N PRO A 134 -9.13 11.02 -1.10
CA PRO A 134 -10.57 10.81 -1.09
C PRO A 134 -11.09 10.60 0.35
N SER A 135 -12.25 11.19 0.64
CA SER A 135 -13.10 10.77 1.77
C SER A 135 -14.00 9.62 1.33
N ILE A 136 -14.38 8.75 2.26
CA ILE A 136 -15.36 7.69 2.02
C ILE A 136 -16.39 7.77 3.14
N ASP A 137 -17.51 8.41 2.83
CA ASP A 137 -18.63 8.61 3.76
C ASP A 137 -19.70 7.52 3.56
N GLY A 138 -19.78 6.96 2.35
CA GLY A 138 -20.58 5.77 2.04
C GLY A 138 -20.03 4.91 0.90
N GLU A 139 -20.73 3.82 0.59
CA GLU A 139 -20.31 2.87 -0.46
C GLU A 139 -20.23 3.51 -1.86
N GLY A 140 -21.04 4.56 -2.12
CA GLY A 140 -20.99 5.30 -3.37
C GLY A 140 -19.67 6.03 -3.63
N ASP A 141 -18.87 6.29 -2.59
CA ASP A 141 -17.57 6.97 -2.70
C ASP A 141 -16.42 6.01 -3.02
N ILE A 142 -16.66 4.69 -2.94
CA ILE A 142 -15.60 3.67 -3.08
C ILE A 142 -14.99 3.73 -4.48
N GLU A 143 -15.78 3.87 -5.55
CA GLU A 143 -15.25 3.89 -6.91
C GLU A 143 -14.34 5.11 -7.14
N ALA A 144 -14.71 6.27 -6.60
CA ALA A 144 -13.86 7.46 -6.66
C ALA A 144 -12.55 7.25 -5.89
N ALA A 145 -12.60 6.61 -4.71
CA ALA A 145 -11.42 6.29 -3.93
C ALA A 145 -10.50 5.27 -4.63
N VAL A 146 -11.09 4.28 -5.31
CA VAL A 146 -10.38 3.31 -6.15
C VAL A 146 -9.71 4.02 -7.32
N GLY A 147 -10.43 4.88 -8.04
CA GLY A 147 -9.87 5.66 -9.14
C GLY A 147 -8.69 6.53 -8.71
N HIS A 148 -8.79 7.19 -7.56
CA HIS A 148 -7.69 7.94 -6.96
C HIS A 148 -6.49 7.03 -6.64
N TYR A 149 -6.71 5.89 -5.99
CA TYR A 149 -5.64 4.94 -5.67
C TYR A 149 -4.96 4.38 -6.92
N MET A 150 -5.71 4.07 -7.98
CA MET A 150 -5.13 3.57 -9.23
C MET A 150 -4.27 4.63 -9.92
N ASN A 151 -4.68 5.91 -9.91
CA ASN A 151 -3.84 7.00 -10.41
C ASN A 151 -2.54 7.15 -9.59
N TYR A 152 -2.65 7.13 -8.26
CA TYR A 152 -1.51 7.13 -7.34
C TYR A 152 -0.55 5.96 -7.62
N HIS A 153 -1.11 4.74 -7.75
CA HIS A 153 -0.35 3.52 -8.04
C HIS A 153 0.40 3.65 -9.36
N ALA A 154 -0.26 4.12 -10.41
CA ALA A 154 0.33 4.27 -11.74
C ALA A 154 1.46 5.31 -11.76
N MET A 155 1.34 6.43 -11.03
CA MET A 155 2.42 7.41 -10.89
C MET A 155 3.67 6.81 -10.21
N VAL A 156 3.49 6.06 -9.10
CA VAL A 156 4.61 5.42 -8.42
C VAL A 156 5.26 4.35 -9.29
N ARG A 157 4.45 3.55 -10.00
CA ARG A 157 4.97 2.56 -10.96
C ARG A 157 5.71 3.21 -12.12
N ARG A 158 5.27 4.38 -12.60
CA ARG A 158 6.01 5.14 -13.63
C ARG A 158 7.42 5.49 -13.14
N LEU A 159 7.54 6.02 -11.92
CA LEU A 159 8.84 6.35 -11.32
C LEU A 159 9.71 5.11 -11.15
N GLN A 160 9.13 3.99 -10.71
CA GLN A 160 9.86 2.72 -10.61
C GLN A 160 10.41 2.27 -11.98
N THR A 161 9.59 2.32 -13.03
CA THR A 161 10.03 1.95 -14.38
C THR A 161 11.14 2.86 -14.88
N LEU A 162 10.95 4.18 -14.72
CA LEU A 162 11.93 5.20 -15.12
C LEU A 162 13.29 5.00 -14.45
N HIS A 163 13.29 4.65 -13.16
CA HIS A 163 14.51 4.48 -12.36
C HIS A 163 14.98 3.03 -12.23
N SER A 164 14.43 2.10 -13.02
CA SER A 164 14.78 0.67 -12.98
C SER A 164 16.29 0.41 -13.09
N LYS A 165 17.01 1.16 -13.93
CA LYS A 165 18.47 1.05 -14.06
C LYS A 165 19.19 1.46 -12.76
N LEU A 166 18.75 2.52 -12.10
CA LEU A 166 19.33 2.96 -10.83
C LEU A 166 19.04 1.96 -9.71
N LEU A 167 17.84 1.38 -9.69
CA LEU A 167 17.49 0.30 -8.77
C LEU A 167 18.36 -0.94 -8.98
N GLN A 168 18.66 -1.30 -10.24
CA GLN A 168 19.58 -2.38 -10.56
C GLN A 168 21.03 -2.07 -10.14
N ASP A 169 21.49 -0.83 -10.32
CA ASP A 169 22.81 -0.38 -9.84
C ASP A 169 22.88 -0.43 -8.30
N LEU A 170 21.80 -0.08 -7.59
CA LEU A 170 21.68 -0.24 -6.13
C LEU A 170 21.90 -1.69 -5.68
N ARG A 171 21.29 -2.65 -6.37
CA ARG A 171 21.45 -4.08 -6.08
C ARG A 171 22.87 -4.57 -6.35
N THR A 172 23.42 -4.21 -7.51
CA THR A 172 24.67 -4.79 -8.00
C THR A 172 25.92 -4.11 -7.45
N ARG A 173 25.91 -2.79 -7.24
CA ARG A 173 27.07 -2.01 -6.79
C ARG A 173 27.07 -1.77 -5.29
N HIS A 174 25.89 -1.64 -4.69
CA HIS A 174 25.73 -1.31 -3.27
C HIS A 174 25.22 -2.49 -2.43
N CYS A 175 25.06 -3.67 -3.05
CA CYS A 175 24.62 -4.91 -2.40
C CYS A 175 23.30 -4.74 -1.62
N GLU A 176 22.39 -3.89 -2.10
CA GLU A 176 21.07 -3.74 -1.50
C GLU A 176 20.28 -5.05 -1.64
N ALA A 177 19.85 -5.60 -0.49
CA ALA A 177 19.22 -6.92 -0.39
C ALA A 177 17.69 -6.84 -0.32
N TYR A 178 17.10 -5.65 -0.17
CA TYR A 178 15.66 -5.49 -0.08
C TYR A 178 14.98 -5.94 -1.39
N PRO A 179 14.05 -6.91 -1.35
CA PRO A 179 13.61 -7.59 -2.57
C PRO A 179 12.53 -6.85 -3.36
N TYR A 180 11.90 -5.80 -2.80
CA TYR A 180 10.74 -5.15 -3.42
C TYR A 180 11.06 -3.73 -3.88
N ASP A 181 11.34 -3.57 -5.18
CA ASP A 181 11.68 -2.29 -5.81
C ASP A 181 10.60 -1.21 -5.61
N VAL A 182 9.33 -1.59 -5.77
CA VAL A 182 8.19 -0.68 -5.57
C VAL A 182 8.22 -0.03 -4.19
N ARG A 183 8.63 -0.79 -3.17
CA ARG A 183 8.71 -0.32 -1.80
C ARG A 183 9.91 0.60 -1.57
N ILE A 184 11.00 0.41 -2.31
CA ILE A 184 12.15 1.34 -2.28
C ILE A 184 11.69 2.71 -2.78
N ILE A 185 10.96 2.75 -3.91
CA ILE A 185 10.40 3.99 -4.44
C ILE A 185 9.40 4.61 -3.45
N ASP A 186 8.46 3.84 -2.90
CA ASP A 186 7.55 4.31 -1.86
C ASP A 186 8.30 4.94 -0.69
N LYS A 187 9.41 4.31 -0.27
CA LYS A 187 10.20 4.79 0.86
C LYS A 187 10.91 6.09 0.52
N LEU A 188 11.51 6.21 -0.65
CA LEU A 188 12.16 7.44 -1.11
C LEU A 188 11.16 8.60 -1.19
N LEU A 189 10.00 8.37 -1.81
CA LEU A 189 8.94 9.38 -1.89
C LEU A 189 8.41 9.76 -0.50
N TRP A 190 8.29 8.79 0.40
CA TRP A 190 7.91 9.04 1.77
C TRP A 190 8.93 9.93 2.49
N MET A 191 10.23 9.72 2.25
CA MET A 191 11.30 10.55 2.81
C MET A 191 11.22 12.00 2.29
N ILE A 192 10.97 12.17 0.99
CA ILE A 192 10.75 13.49 0.36
C ILE A 192 9.52 14.19 0.99
N GLY A 193 8.42 13.46 1.15
CA GLY A 193 7.18 13.99 1.70
C GLY A 193 7.21 14.23 3.22
N ASN A 194 8.09 13.56 3.94
CA ASN A 194 8.22 13.62 5.40
C ASN A 194 9.44 14.44 5.85
N PHE A 195 9.48 15.71 5.45
CA PHE A 195 10.58 16.64 5.73
C PHE A 195 10.80 17.00 7.22
N ARG A 196 9.96 16.51 8.14
CA ARG A 196 10.00 16.88 9.58
C ARG A 196 10.70 15.85 10.47
N GLU A 197 10.95 14.63 9.99
CA GLU A 197 11.79 13.67 10.73
C GLU A 197 13.25 13.86 10.29
N ALA A 198 14.03 14.59 11.08
CA ALA A 198 15.49 14.57 10.97
C ALA A 198 15.98 13.14 11.27
N TYR A 199 16.84 12.61 10.40
CA TYR A 199 17.45 11.28 10.53
C TYR A 199 18.38 11.19 11.74
#